data_AF-A0A932D6N2-F1
#
_entry.id   AF-A0A932D6N2-F1
#
_cell.length_a   1.000
_cell.length_b   1.000
_cell.length_c   1.000
_cell.angle_alpha   90.00
_cell.angle_beta   90.00
_cell.angle_gamma   90.00
#
_symmetry.space_group_name_H-M   'P 1'
#
loop_
_entity.id
_entity.type
_entity.pdbx_description
1 polymer ?
#
loop_
_entity_poly.entity_id
_entity_poly.type
_entity_poly.pdbx_seq_one_letter_code
_entity_poly.pdbx_strand_id
1 'polypeptide(L)'
;MNPAIDTSLYPDCEPPTDLADESVAADYLVRVCGAYDFGMAPRPEVVATLREMRDIFDKYPLLDSMAYHALRRRFGWPELPHVGTPHNPATEQDCREGREPDPIFI
;
A
#
# COMPACT_ATOMS: atom_id res chain seq x y z
N MET A 1 -19.84 15.03 -2.49
CA MET A 1 -18.59 14.24 -2.49
C MET A 1 -18.21 13.98 -1.05
N ASN A 2 -17.90 12.74 -0.71
CA ASN A 2 -17.33 12.41 0.59
C ASN A 2 -15.87 12.92 0.60
N PRO A 3 -15.49 13.91 1.42
CA PRO A 3 -14.14 14.50 1.41
C PRO A 3 -13.02 13.50 1.76
N ALA A 4 -13.41 12.31 2.24
CA ALA A 4 -12.52 11.24 2.65
C ALA A 4 -12.13 10.27 1.52
N ILE A 5 -12.78 10.34 0.35
CA ILE A 5 -12.35 9.59 -0.85
C ILE A 5 -11.37 10.47 -1.64
N ASP A 6 -10.18 9.94 -1.90
CA ASP A 6 -9.20 10.58 -2.75
C ASP A 6 -9.41 10.20 -4.21
N THR A 7 -10.08 11.08 -4.95
CA THR A 7 -10.40 10.84 -6.36
C THR A 7 -9.18 10.87 -7.27
N SER A 8 -8.03 11.41 -6.81
CA SER A 8 -6.80 11.44 -7.61
C SER A 8 -6.19 10.05 -7.86
N LEU A 9 -6.63 9.05 -7.09
CA LEU A 9 -6.24 7.63 -7.23
C LEU A 9 -6.88 6.93 -8.44
N TYR A 10 -7.78 7.61 -9.16
CA TYR A 10 -8.52 7.10 -10.31
C TYR A 10 -8.27 7.96 -11.55
N PRO A 11 -7.04 8.00 -12.09
CA PRO A 11 -6.74 8.79 -13.28
C PRO A 11 -7.30 8.19 -14.58
N ASP A 12 -7.62 6.90 -14.56
CA ASP A 12 -7.97 6.06 -15.70
C ASP A 12 -9.45 5.67 -15.77
N CYS A 13 -10.21 5.89 -14.69
CA CYS A 13 -11.62 5.54 -14.58
C CYS A 13 -12.37 6.50 -13.66
N GLU A 14 -13.70 6.37 -13.64
CA GLU A 14 -14.53 7.21 -12.77
C GLU A 14 -14.30 6.83 -11.30
N PRO A 15 -13.99 7.80 -10.41
CA PRO A 15 -13.79 7.52 -8.99
C PRO A 15 -15.11 7.08 -8.31
N PRO A 16 -15.03 6.23 -7.28
CA PRO A 16 -16.20 5.83 -6.53
C PRO A 16 -16.78 7.00 -5.72
N THR A 17 -18.10 6.98 -5.52
CA THR A 17 -18.79 8.01 -4.72
C THR A 17 -18.95 7.63 -3.24
N ASP A 18 -18.90 6.33 -2.95
CA ASP A 18 -18.86 5.72 -1.63
C ASP A 18 -18.00 4.44 -1.64
N LEU A 19 -17.79 3.85 -0.46
CA LEU A 19 -17.04 2.61 -0.26
C LEU A 19 -17.91 1.52 0.40
N ALA A 20 -19.24 1.53 0.14
CA ALA A 20 -20.16 0.59 0.77
C ALA A 20 -20.04 -0.83 0.18
N ASP A 21 -19.65 -0.92 -1.09
CA ASP A 21 -19.37 -2.19 -1.75
C ASP A 21 -17.96 -2.69 -1.39
N GLU A 22 -17.87 -3.96 -1.01
CA GLU A 22 -16.63 -4.60 -0.58
C GLU A 22 -15.54 -4.57 -1.67
N SER A 23 -15.91 -4.80 -2.93
CA SER A 23 -14.95 -4.80 -4.04
C SER A 23 -14.41 -3.41 -4.32
N VAL A 24 -15.26 -2.39 -4.20
CA VAL A 24 -14.88 -0.98 -4.32
C VAL A 24 -13.96 -0.57 -3.17
N ALA A 25 -14.27 -0.99 -1.95
CA ALA A 25 -13.45 -0.75 -0.77
C ALA A 25 -12.07 -1.42 -0.87
N ALA A 26 -12.01 -2.65 -1.38
CA ALA A 26 -10.76 -3.37 -1.61
C ALA A 26 -9.90 -2.73 -2.72
N ASP A 27 -10.49 -2.34 -3.85
CA ASP A 27 -9.78 -1.59 -4.90
C ASP A 27 -9.24 -0.26 -4.37
N TYR A 28 -10.05 0.48 -3.61
CA TYR A 28 -9.61 1.73 -2.99
C TYR A 28 -8.42 1.52 -2.05
N LEU A 29 -8.45 0.48 -1.22
CA LEU A 29 -7.33 0.11 -0.34
C LEU A 29 -6.04 -0.15 -1.14
N VAL A 30 -6.12 -0.93 -2.22
CA VAL A 30 -4.98 -1.24 -3.10
C VAL A 30 -4.40 0.04 -3.69
N ARG A 31 -5.24 0.93 -4.20
CA ARG A 31 -4.79 2.19 -4.82
C ARG A 31 -4.15 3.14 -3.82
N VAL A 32 -4.71 3.28 -2.62
CA VAL A 32 -4.10 4.09 -1.55
C VAL A 32 -2.74 3.53 -1.16
N CYS A 33 -2.66 2.20 -0.92
CA CYS A 33 -1.40 1.56 -0.53
C CYS A 33 -0.35 1.69 -1.63
N GLY A 34 -0.73 1.46 -2.90
CA GLY A 34 0.16 1.65 -4.04
C GLY A 34 0.70 3.08 -4.13
N ALA A 35 -0.17 4.10 -4.06
CA ALA A 35 0.27 5.49 -4.06
C ALA A 35 1.24 5.80 -2.91
N TYR A 36 0.96 5.26 -1.71
CA TYR A 36 1.79 5.49 -0.53
C TYR A 36 3.13 4.75 -0.60
N ASP A 37 3.17 3.53 -1.14
CA ASP A 37 4.42 2.80 -1.40
C ASP A 37 5.36 3.58 -2.32
N PHE A 38 4.82 4.39 -3.24
CA PHE A 38 5.58 5.29 -4.10
C PHE A 38 5.73 6.73 -3.55
N GLY A 39 5.54 6.92 -2.24
CA GLY A 39 5.84 8.17 -1.54
C GLY A 39 4.72 9.20 -1.49
N MET A 40 3.51 8.88 -1.98
CA MET A 40 2.34 9.75 -1.87
C MET A 40 1.53 9.40 -0.62
N ALA A 41 1.87 10.01 0.51
CA ALA A 41 1.19 9.75 1.78
C ALA A 41 -0.29 10.18 1.74
N PRO A 42 -1.22 9.34 2.24
CA PRO A 42 -2.64 9.66 2.27
C PRO A 42 -2.94 10.82 3.23
N ARG A 43 -3.97 11.62 2.87
CA ARG A 43 -4.47 12.70 3.72
C ARG A 43 -5.05 12.17 5.05
N PRO A 44 -5.06 12.95 6.13
CA PRO A 44 -5.59 12.50 7.42
C PRO A 44 -7.03 11.95 7.37
N GLU A 45 -7.89 12.51 6.52
CA GLU A 45 -9.28 12.06 6.34
C GLU A 45 -9.35 10.67 5.68
N VAL A 46 -8.45 10.40 4.74
CA VAL A 46 -8.30 9.08 4.10
C VAL A 46 -7.83 8.07 5.14
N VAL A 47 -6.82 8.43 5.95
CA VAL A 47 -6.30 7.56 7.02
C VAL A 47 -7.39 7.23 8.05
N ALA A 48 -8.24 8.20 8.40
CA ALA A 48 -9.37 7.98 9.30
C ALA A 48 -10.38 7.00 8.70
N THR A 49 -10.66 7.10 7.39
CA THR A 49 -11.55 6.17 6.69
C THR A 49 -10.99 4.75 6.65
N LEU A 50 -9.69 4.61 6.33
CA LEU A 50 -9.02 3.32 6.28
C LEU A 50 -9.02 2.59 7.63
N ARG A 51 -8.99 3.33 8.76
CA ARG A 51 -9.07 2.75 10.10
C ARG A 51 -10.41 2.03 10.35
N GLU A 52 -11.49 2.46 9.70
CA GLU A 52 -12.81 1.83 9.87
C GLU A 52 -12.95 0.56 9.01
N MET A 53 -12.06 0.34 8.05
CA MET A 53 -12.12 -0.74 7.05
C MET A 53 -11.31 -1.98 7.47
N ARG A 54 -11.25 -2.30 8.78
CA ARG A 54 -10.42 -3.41 9.28
C ARG A 54 -10.78 -4.75 8.65
N ASP A 55 -12.07 -4.99 8.46
CA ASP A 55 -12.61 -6.17 7.80
C ASP A 55 -12.06 -6.33 6.37
N ILE A 56 -11.98 -5.25 5.60
CA ILE A 56 -11.39 -5.24 4.27
C ILE A 56 -9.90 -5.54 4.32
N PHE A 57 -9.16 -4.91 5.26
CA PHE A 57 -7.73 -5.19 5.47
C PHE A 57 -7.47 -6.66 5.79
N ASP A 58 -8.27 -7.25 6.69
CA ASP A 58 -8.11 -8.64 7.13
C ASP A 58 -8.54 -9.62 6.02
N LYS A 59 -9.52 -9.26 5.18
CA LYS A 59 -10.00 -10.10 4.06
C LYS A 59 -9.09 -10.07 2.84
N TYR A 60 -8.48 -8.91 2.54
CA TYR A 60 -7.64 -8.68 1.36
C TYR A 60 -6.24 -8.18 1.77
N PRO A 61 -5.37 -9.07 2.30
CA PRO A 61 -4.05 -8.67 2.76
C PRO A 61 -3.11 -8.32 1.60
N LEU A 62 -2.47 -7.16 1.67
CA LEU A 62 -1.43 -6.70 0.73
C LEU A 62 -0.05 -6.95 1.35
N LEU A 63 0.39 -8.20 1.33
CA LEU A 63 1.56 -8.65 2.10
C LEU A 63 2.90 -8.08 1.59
N ASP A 64 2.94 -7.63 0.34
CA ASP A 64 4.07 -7.00 -0.36
C ASP A 64 4.09 -5.46 -0.22
N SER A 65 3.01 -4.84 0.24
CA SER A 65 2.92 -3.39 0.40
C SER A 65 3.48 -2.93 1.75
N MET A 66 4.51 -2.07 1.72
CA MET A 66 5.08 -1.48 2.93
C MET A 66 4.11 -0.50 3.59
N ALA A 67 3.33 0.23 2.80
CA ALA A 67 2.27 1.13 3.23
C ALA A 67 1.17 0.38 3.98
N TYR A 68 0.75 -0.79 3.48
CA TYR A 68 -0.24 -1.64 4.16
C TYR A 68 0.25 -2.03 5.57
N HIS A 69 1.49 -2.50 5.70
CA HIS A 69 2.10 -2.85 6.99
C HIS A 69 2.24 -1.62 7.92
N ALA A 70 2.65 -0.48 7.37
CA ALA A 70 2.76 0.77 8.12
C ALA A 70 1.39 1.23 8.66
N LEU A 71 0.33 1.11 7.85
CA LEU A 71 -1.04 1.42 8.26
C LEU A 71 -1.53 0.46 9.35
N ARG A 72 -1.34 -0.86 9.22
CA ARG A 72 -1.69 -1.83 10.27
C ARG A 72 -1.00 -1.49 11.59
N ARG A 73 0.31 -1.20 11.55
CA ARG A 73 1.09 -0.78 12.73
C ARG A 73 0.55 0.52 13.33
N ARG A 74 0.27 1.53 12.50
CA ARG A 74 -0.32 2.81 12.93
C ARG A 74 -1.70 2.63 13.58
N PHE A 75 -2.46 1.64 13.16
CA PHE A 75 -3.78 1.34 13.72
C PHE A 75 -3.74 0.40 14.93
N GLY A 76 -2.56 -0.13 15.28
CA GLY A 76 -2.40 -1.09 16.38
C GLY A 76 -3.01 -2.46 16.06
N TRP A 77 -3.10 -2.82 14.79
CA TRP A 77 -3.59 -4.13 14.36
C TRP A 77 -2.47 -5.17 14.35
N PRO A 78 -2.80 -6.47 14.47
CA PRO A 78 -1.79 -7.53 14.42
C PRO A 78 -0.95 -7.44 13.15
N GLU A 79 0.37 -7.55 13.31
CA GLU A 79 1.31 -7.61 12.20
C GLU A 79 1.10 -8.90 11.40
N LEU A 80 1.32 -8.82 10.09
CA LEU A 80 1.24 -9.95 9.17
C LEU A 80 2.64 -10.22 8.58
N PRO A 81 2.94 -11.45 8.15
CA PRO A 81 4.19 -11.73 7.48
C PRO A 81 4.32 -10.88 6.21
N HIS A 82 5.49 -10.29 6.00
CA HIS A 82 5.80 -9.61 4.74
C HIS A 82 6.12 -10.67 3.68
N VAL A 83 5.51 -10.56 2.50
CA VAL A 83 5.79 -11.45 1.37
C VAL A 83 6.50 -10.62 0.31
N GLY A 84 7.73 -11.01 0.03
CA GLY A 84 8.63 -10.26 -0.84
C GLY A 84 9.97 -10.12 -0.15
N THR A 85 11.00 -10.77 -0.70
CA THR A 85 12.35 -10.23 -0.56
C THR A 85 12.32 -8.85 -1.21
N PRO A 86 12.96 -7.81 -0.65
CA PRO A 86 13.26 -6.63 -1.45
C PRO A 86 14.06 -7.13 -2.64
N HIS A 87 13.40 -7.25 -3.80
CA HIS A 87 14.09 -7.44 -5.06
C HIS A 87 14.86 -6.14 -5.21
N ASN A 88 16.16 -6.21 -4.97
CA ASN A 88 17.04 -5.10 -5.26
C ASN A 88 17.49 -5.30 -6.70
N PRO A 89 16.84 -4.66 -7.70
CA PRO A 89 17.29 -4.75 -9.08
C PRO A 89 18.72 -4.22 -9.24
N ALA A 90 19.20 -3.40 -8.31
CA ALA A 90 20.61 -3.00 -8.27
C ALA A 90 21.52 -4.20 -8.00
N THR A 91 21.16 -5.16 -7.17
CA THR A 91 21.98 -6.37 -6.93
C THR A 91 22.14 -7.20 -8.21
N GLU A 92 21.07 -7.38 -8.98
CA GLU A 92 21.16 -8.07 -10.28
C GLU A 92 21.96 -7.27 -11.32
N GLN A 93 21.78 -5.94 -11.34
CA GLN A 93 22.53 -5.06 -12.23
C GLN A 93 24.02 -5.01 -11.86
N ASP A 94 24.34 -4.96 -10.58
CA ASP A 94 25.71 -4.98 -10.03
C ASP A 94 26.40 -6.30 -10.41
N CYS A 95 25.69 -7.43 -10.32
CA CYS A 95 26.20 -8.72 -10.78
C CYS A 95 26.48 -8.72 -12.30
N ARG A 96 25.58 -8.13 -13.10
CA ARG A 96 25.78 -8.01 -14.56
C ARG A 96 26.94 -7.08 -14.92
N GLU A 97 27.18 -6.06 -14.11
CA GLU A 97 28.23 -5.06 -14.31
C GLU A 97 29.55 -5.43 -13.62
N GLY A 98 29.60 -6.57 -12.93
CA GLY A 98 30.80 -7.07 -12.24
C GLY A 98 31.18 -6.27 -11.00
N ARG A 99 30.23 -5.52 -10.41
CA ARG A 99 30.41 -4.87 -9.12
C ARG A 99 30.10 -5.86 -8.01
N GLU A 100 30.91 -5.85 -6.96
CA GLU A 100 30.58 -6.60 -5.75
C GLU A 100 29.34 -5.99 -5.09
N PRO A 101 28.40 -6.81 -4.60
CA PRO A 101 27.22 -6.31 -3.90
C PRO A 101 27.64 -5.49 -2.67
N ASP A 102 26.99 -4.34 -2.48
CA ASP A 102 27.29 -3.46 -1.35
C ASP A 102 27.10 -4.24 -0.03
N PRO A 103 28.10 -4.23 0.88
CA PRO A 103 28.07 -5.06 2.10
C PRO A 103 26.97 -4.70 3.10
N ILE A 104 26.18 -3.65 2.83
CA ILE A 104 25.09 -3.19 3.68
C ILE A 104 23.80 -4.03 3.47
N PHE A 105 23.73 -4.83 2.40
CA PHE A 105 22.54 -5.62 2.05
C PHE A 105 22.72 -7.15 2.20
N ILE A 106 23.74 -7.61 2.95
CA ILE A 106 23.96 -9.03 3.28
C ILE A 106 23.43 -9.36 4.68
#